data_AF-A0A951WG75-F1
#
_entry.id   AF-A0A951WG75-F1
#
_cell.length_a   1.000
_cell.length_b   1.000
_cell.length_c   1.000
_cell.angle_alpha   90.00
_cell.angle_beta   90.00
_cell.angle_gamma   90.00
#
_symmetry.space_group_name_H-M   'P 1'
#
loop_
_entity.id
_entity.type
_entity.pdbx_description
1 polymer ?
#
loop_
_entity_poly.entity_id
_entity_poly.type
_entity_poly.pdbx_seq_one_letter_code
_entity_poly.pdbx_strand_id
1 'polypeptide(L)'
;MNSYDFLVDTKPMAEKIEQVGHRVSKVTDAVIHMQTTVISAEEAAADKICNDVNRGFYSLIRSQISQKIAKLAADVESKMIEMRQQSDAVRAFRLQMERDYNMIAARYTKLFDSLNKSLRIRIFELDKYPIMFSKNISELLHNRVKRNAATVPMNQSESVSGGQSIVSSKLRANGHRLINRIKTFVADSNLHTKRIKNALGSYASRNSSTLWLPFAASESVSLDTNKAQFKLFFPQSNSPTFDGELTNRVTEAFHNSTNFLEWVEMDEKQKSEVMATFEATVSSADIPEKVKLLMKKLLNDSNLATLAGG
;
A
#
# COMPACT_ATOMS: atom_id res chain seq x y z
N MET A 1 -78.35 28.38 122.36
CA MET A 1 -77.81 28.07 121.02
C MET A 1 -76.37 28.53 121.03
N ASN A 2 -75.42 27.59 121.12
CA ASN A 2 -74.00 27.92 121.17
C ASN A 2 -73.50 28.01 119.72
N SER A 3 -73.22 29.23 119.26
CA SER A 3 -72.54 29.48 117.98
C SER A 3 -71.05 29.28 118.18
N TYR A 4 -70.47 28.28 117.51
CA TYR A 4 -69.02 28.11 117.45
C TYR A 4 -68.51 28.87 116.23
N ASP A 5 -67.73 29.92 116.48
CA ASP A 5 -66.98 30.65 115.46
C ASP A 5 -65.56 30.06 115.42
N PHE A 6 -65.17 29.50 114.28
CA PHE A 6 -63.84 28.92 114.08
C PHE A 6 -63.03 29.86 113.19
N LEU A 7 -62.15 30.62 113.83
CA LEU A 7 -61.15 31.43 113.16
C LEU A 7 -60.08 30.48 112.58
N VAL A 8 -60.22 30.14 111.29
CA VAL A 8 -59.25 29.32 110.58
C VAL A 8 -57.99 30.15 110.33
N ASP A 9 -56.89 29.82 110.99
CA ASP A 9 -55.59 30.47 110.77
C ASP A 9 -55.03 30.05 109.40
N THR A 10 -55.04 30.97 108.44
CA THR A 10 -54.54 30.75 107.07
C THR A 10 -53.06 31.07 106.91
N LYS A 11 -52.38 31.59 107.94
CA LYS A 11 -50.93 31.90 107.91
C LYS A 11 -50.04 30.70 107.57
N PRO A 12 -50.23 29.49 108.15
CA PRO A 12 -49.41 28.33 107.78
C PRO A 12 -49.63 27.87 106.33
N MET A 13 -50.78 28.19 105.72
CA MET A 13 -51.02 27.93 104.30
C MET A 13 -50.34 28.98 103.41
N ALA A 14 -50.37 30.26 103.79
CA ALA A 14 -49.70 31.34 103.06
C ALA A 14 -48.17 31.15 103.02
N GLU A 15 -47.54 30.80 104.14
CA GLU A 15 -46.10 30.53 104.20
C GLU A 15 -45.70 29.33 103.32
N LYS A 16 -46.53 28.28 103.27
CA LYS A 16 -46.28 27.14 102.37
C LYS A 16 -46.46 27.50 100.89
N ILE A 17 -47.43 28.35 100.56
CA ILE A 17 -47.62 28.84 99.19
C ILE A 17 -46.43 29.70 98.75
N GLU A 18 -45.92 30.57 99.61
CA GLU A 18 -44.73 31.37 99.35
C GLU A 18 -43.47 30.50 99.18
N GLN A 19 -43.31 29.49 100.03
CA GLN A 19 -42.22 28.53 99.94
C GLN A 19 -42.28 27.68 98.65
N VAL A 20 -43.49 27.30 98.21
CA VAL A 20 -43.70 26.64 96.91
C VAL A 20 -43.42 27.61 95.76
N GLY A 21 -43.86 28.86 95.83
CA GLY A 21 -43.58 29.90 94.83
C GLY A 21 -42.08 30.13 94.63
N HIS A 22 -41.30 30.22 95.71
CA HIS A 22 -39.84 30.33 95.62
C HIS A 22 -39.17 29.08 95.03
N ARG A 23 -39.65 27.87 95.36
CA ARG A 23 -39.12 26.64 94.76
C ARG A 23 -39.44 26.54 93.28
N VAL A 24 -40.66 26.94 92.88
CA VAL A 24 -41.07 27.00 91.48
C VAL A 24 -40.22 28.03 90.73
N SER A 25 -40.04 29.24 91.26
CA SER A 25 -39.20 30.28 90.65
C SER A 25 -37.75 29.81 90.46
N LYS A 26 -37.15 29.18 91.48
CA LYS A 26 -35.78 28.63 91.37
C LYS A 26 -35.66 27.51 90.34
N VAL A 27 -36.70 26.68 90.23
CA VAL A 27 -36.75 25.64 89.19
C VAL A 27 -36.93 26.28 87.81
N THR A 28 -37.75 27.32 87.68
CA THR A 28 -37.92 28.08 86.43
C THR A 28 -36.61 28.72 85.99
N ASP A 29 -35.87 29.36 86.90
CA ASP A 29 -34.56 29.95 86.60
C ASP A 29 -33.53 28.88 86.19
N ALA A 30 -33.52 27.74 86.90
CA ALA A 30 -32.67 26.60 86.53
C ALA A 30 -33.02 26.03 85.15
N VAL A 31 -34.31 25.99 84.79
CA VAL A 31 -34.77 25.53 83.47
C VAL A 31 -34.41 26.55 82.39
N ILE A 32 -34.54 27.85 82.65
CA ILE A 32 -34.11 28.91 81.71
C ILE A 32 -32.60 28.84 81.49
N HIS A 33 -31.81 28.64 82.55
CA HIS A 33 -30.36 28.46 82.46
C HIS A 33 -29.98 27.18 81.72
N MET A 34 -30.67 26.07 81.97
CA MET A 34 -30.45 24.82 81.24
C MET A 34 -30.80 25.01 79.76
N GLN A 35 -31.91 25.67 79.44
CA GLN A 35 -32.34 25.91 78.07
C GLN A 35 -31.35 26.81 77.32
N THR A 36 -30.88 27.89 77.94
CA THR A 36 -29.82 28.75 77.34
C THR A 36 -28.47 28.03 77.22
N THR A 37 -28.14 27.15 78.14
CA THR A 37 -26.92 26.32 78.06
C THR A 37 -27.03 25.28 76.95
N VAL A 38 -28.20 24.65 76.78
CA VAL A 38 -28.45 23.69 75.70
C VAL A 38 -28.44 24.38 74.35
N ILE A 39 -29.08 25.55 74.22
CA ILE A 39 -29.08 26.33 72.97
C ILE A 39 -27.65 26.76 72.59
N SER A 40 -26.87 27.26 73.55
CA SER A 40 -25.48 27.65 73.26
C SER A 40 -24.57 26.46 72.95
N ALA A 41 -24.82 25.29 73.56
CA ALA A 41 -24.15 24.05 73.21
C ALA A 41 -24.56 23.53 71.82
N GLU A 42 -25.82 23.65 71.43
CA GLU A 42 -26.32 23.30 70.10
C GLU A 42 -25.72 24.22 69.02
N GLU A 43 -25.63 25.52 69.27
CA GLU A 43 -25.02 26.49 68.34
C GLU A 43 -23.53 26.19 68.14
N ALA A 44 -22.78 25.98 69.22
CA ALA A 44 -21.37 25.60 69.15
C ALA A 44 -21.16 24.23 68.45
N ALA A 45 -22.07 23.27 68.67
CA ALA A 45 -22.03 21.98 68.00
C ALA A 45 -22.35 22.11 66.51
N ALA A 46 -23.33 22.93 66.14
CA ALA A 46 -23.71 23.21 64.76
C ALA A 46 -22.56 23.90 64.00
N ASP A 47 -21.92 24.91 64.58
CA ASP A 47 -20.77 25.59 63.99
C ASP A 47 -19.59 24.63 63.80
N LYS A 48 -19.34 23.75 64.78
CA LYS A 48 -18.29 22.74 64.66
C LYS A 48 -18.57 21.77 63.53
N ILE A 49 -19.81 21.25 63.45
CA ILE A 49 -20.23 20.35 62.36
C ILE A 49 -20.10 21.05 61.01
N CYS A 50 -20.55 22.30 60.90
CA CYS A 50 -20.51 23.05 59.64
C CYS A 50 -19.06 23.30 59.17
N ASN A 51 -18.16 23.62 60.11
CA ASN A 51 -16.73 23.79 59.82
C ASN A 51 -16.04 22.47 59.44
N ASP A 52 -16.35 21.38 60.14
CA ASP A 52 -15.80 20.05 59.83
C ASP A 52 -16.30 19.54 58.47
N VAL A 53 -17.58 19.80 58.13
CA VAL A 53 -18.16 19.48 56.81
C VAL A 53 -17.48 20.30 55.71
N ASN A 54 -17.33 21.61 55.89
CA ASN A 54 -16.63 22.47 54.92
C ASN A 54 -15.19 22.00 54.71
N ARG A 55 -14.45 21.74 55.80
CA ARG A 55 -13.08 21.22 55.73
C ARG A 55 -13.01 19.87 55.03
N GLY A 56 -13.93 18.96 55.34
CA GLY A 56 -14.05 17.66 54.67
C GLY A 56 -14.31 17.80 53.17
N PHE A 57 -15.23 18.68 52.80
CA PHE A 57 -15.55 18.99 51.40
C PHE A 57 -14.34 19.56 50.65
N TYR A 58 -13.66 20.59 51.19
CA TYR A 58 -12.47 21.16 50.57
C TYR A 58 -11.33 20.14 50.44
N SER A 59 -11.13 19.31 51.46
CA SER A 59 -10.13 18.22 51.42
C SER A 59 -10.44 17.22 50.30
N LEU A 60 -11.71 16.82 50.19
CA LEU A 60 -12.17 15.87 49.17
C LEU A 60 -12.05 16.44 47.75
N ILE A 61 -12.47 17.69 47.53
CA ILE A 61 -12.31 18.37 46.24
C ILE A 61 -10.84 18.49 45.86
N ARG A 62 -9.97 18.89 46.79
CA ARG A 62 -8.52 18.98 46.54
C ARG A 62 -7.94 17.61 46.18
N SER A 63 -8.34 16.56 46.88
CA SER A 63 -7.93 15.19 46.59
C SER A 63 -8.38 14.75 45.20
N GLN A 64 -9.64 14.98 44.83
CA GLN A 64 -10.18 14.64 43.51
C GLN A 64 -9.49 15.42 42.38
N ILE A 65 -9.21 16.72 42.58
CA ILE A 65 -8.45 17.52 41.62
C ILE A 65 -7.04 16.96 41.44
N SER A 66 -6.34 16.66 42.54
CA SER A 66 -5.00 16.05 42.49
C SER A 66 -5.01 14.69 41.77
N GLN A 67 -6.03 13.85 42.02
CA GLN A 67 -6.18 12.57 41.33
C GLN A 67 -6.44 12.75 39.83
N LYS A 68 -7.28 13.71 39.44
CA LYS A 68 -7.51 14.04 38.02
C LYS A 68 -6.24 14.55 37.34
N ILE A 69 -5.47 15.41 38.00
CA ILE A 69 -4.18 15.91 37.48
C ILE A 69 -3.20 14.76 37.31
N ALA A 70 -3.06 13.89 38.31
CA ALA A 70 -2.16 12.74 38.24
C ALA A 70 -2.54 11.78 37.11
N LYS A 71 -3.84 11.54 36.91
CA LYS A 71 -4.33 10.71 35.81
C LYS A 71 -4.01 11.34 34.45
N LEU A 72 -4.30 12.63 34.26
CA LEU A 72 -3.99 13.33 33.01
C LEU A 72 -2.48 13.37 32.73
N ALA A 73 -1.66 13.58 33.75
CA ALA A 73 -0.21 13.53 33.61
C ALA A 73 0.29 12.14 33.17
N ALA A 74 -0.26 11.08 33.74
CA ALA A 74 0.07 9.71 33.34
C ALA A 74 -0.38 9.40 31.90
N ASP A 75 -1.57 9.85 31.50
CA ASP A 75 -2.06 9.69 30.13
C ASP A 75 -1.17 10.43 29.11
N VAL A 76 -0.76 11.66 29.43
CA VAL A 76 0.18 12.45 28.60
C VAL A 76 1.54 11.76 28.49
N GLU A 77 2.09 11.27 29.60
CA GLU A 77 3.38 10.56 29.59
C GLU A 77 3.31 9.28 28.74
N SER A 78 2.22 8.50 28.87
CA SER A 78 1.99 7.32 28.04
C SER A 78 1.95 7.67 26.55
N LYS A 79 1.24 8.74 26.18
CA LYS A 79 1.20 9.21 24.79
C LYS A 79 2.54 9.74 24.29
N MET A 80 3.32 10.40 25.15
CA MET A 80 4.66 10.87 24.78
C MET A 80 5.62 9.69 24.52
N ILE A 81 5.55 8.63 25.32
CA ILE A 81 6.30 7.39 25.11
C ILE A 81 5.89 6.74 23.79
N GLU A 82 4.59 6.64 23.52
CA GLU A 82 4.06 6.09 22.26
C GLU A 82 4.57 6.89 21.04
N MET A 83 4.48 8.22 21.08
CA MET A 83 5.00 9.09 20.02
C MET A 83 6.50 8.93 19.81
N ARG A 84 7.27 8.77 20.89
CA ARG A 84 8.71 8.54 20.82
C ARG A 84 9.04 7.21 20.13
N GLN A 85 8.34 6.14 20.52
CA GLN A 85 8.50 4.82 19.88
C GLN A 85 8.15 4.87 18.39
N GLN A 86 7.07 5.56 18.02
CA GLN A 86 6.70 5.76 16.61
C GLN A 86 7.76 6.58 15.85
N SER A 87 8.29 7.66 16.44
CA SER A 87 9.39 8.44 15.87
C SER A 87 10.64 7.59 15.62
N ASP A 88 11.01 6.76 16.58
CA ASP A 88 12.18 5.88 16.47
C ASP A 88 11.96 4.79 15.40
N ALA A 89 10.75 4.24 15.29
CA ALA A 89 10.37 3.30 14.24
C ALA A 89 10.44 3.92 12.85
N VAL A 90 9.91 5.14 12.66
CA VAL A 90 9.99 5.87 11.39
C VAL A 90 11.44 6.18 11.02
N ARG A 91 12.27 6.53 12.00
CA ARG A 91 13.71 6.75 11.77
C ARG A 91 14.42 5.47 11.32
N ALA A 92 14.13 4.34 11.96
CA ALA A 92 14.69 3.04 11.56
C ALA A 92 14.26 2.66 10.14
N PHE A 93 12.99 2.86 9.80
CA PHE A 93 12.46 2.62 8.46
C PHE A 93 13.17 3.49 7.41
N ARG A 94 13.37 4.79 7.70
CA ARG A 94 14.12 5.69 6.81
C ARG A 94 15.55 5.19 6.56
N LEU A 95 16.25 4.76 7.61
CA LEU A 95 17.61 4.21 7.48
C LEU A 95 17.66 2.90 6.69
N GLN A 96 16.59 2.11 6.74
CA GLN A 96 16.45 0.93 5.89
C GLN A 96 16.24 1.32 4.43
N MET A 97 15.29 2.22 4.16
CA MET A 97 15.03 2.71 2.80
C MET A 97 16.27 3.34 2.15
N GLU A 98 17.07 4.08 2.92
CA GLU A 98 18.31 4.68 2.43
C GLU A 98 19.35 3.62 2.04
N ARG A 99 19.50 2.57 2.85
CA ARG A 99 20.37 1.43 2.51
C ARG A 99 19.89 0.70 1.28
N ASP A 100 18.59 0.44 1.18
CA ASP A 100 17.99 -0.25 0.03
C ASP A 100 18.14 0.59 -1.25
N TYR A 101 17.89 1.90 -1.16
CA TYR A 101 18.12 2.84 -2.27
C TYR A 101 19.57 2.79 -2.75
N ASN A 102 20.54 2.90 -1.84
CA ASN A 102 21.96 2.88 -2.18
C ASN A 102 22.37 1.52 -2.79
N MET A 103 21.84 0.41 -2.28
CA MET A 103 22.08 -0.93 -2.82
C MET A 103 21.55 -1.06 -4.25
N ILE A 104 20.31 -0.63 -4.48
CA ILE A 104 19.64 -0.68 -5.78
C ILE A 104 20.35 0.23 -6.78
N ALA A 105 20.65 1.47 -6.39
CA ALA A 105 21.39 2.41 -7.21
C ALA A 105 22.75 1.83 -7.63
N ALA A 106 23.53 1.31 -6.68
CA ALA A 106 24.82 0.68 -6.99
C ALA A 106 24.69 -0.52 -7.94
N ARG A 107 23.63 -1.32 -7.80
CA ARG A 107 23.36 -2.46 -8.70
C ARG A 107 23.06 -1.98 -10.11
N TYR A 108 22.22 -0.95 -10.27
CA TYR A 108 21.89 -0.39 -11.59
C TYR A 108 23.11 0.28 -12.24
N THR A 109 23.90 1.04 -11.49
CA THR A 109 25.14 1.63 -12.02
C THR A 109 26.06 0.54 -12.59
N LYS A 110 26.28 -0.55 -11.84
CA LYS A 110 27.08 -1.69 -12.34
C LYS A 110 26.50 -2.35 -13.58
N LEU A 111 25.17 -2.49 -13.65
CA LEU A 111 24.49 -3.07 -14.81
C LEU A 111 24.69 -2.19 -16.06
N PHE A 112 24.49 -0.88 -15.92
CA PHE A 112 24.68 0.06 -17.02
C PHE A 112 26.14 0.13 -17.46
N ASP A 113 27.10 0.12 -16.54
CA ASP A 113 28.52 0.07 -16.88
C ASP A 113 28.90 -1.20 -17.63
N SER A 114 28.37 -2.35 -17.19
CA SER A 114 28.56 -3.63 -17.87
C SER A 114 27.96 -3.62 -19.28
N LEU A 115 26.74 -3.08 -19.43
CA LEU A 115 26.07 -2.94 -20.71
C LEU A 115 26.87 -2.02 -21.66
N ASN A 116 27.30 -0.86 -21.16
CA ASN A 116 28.13 0.09 -21.89
C ASN A 116 29.44 -0.55 -22.36
N LYS A 117 30.08 -1.33 -21.49
CA LYS A 117 31.30 -2.07 -21.85
C LYS A 117 31.04 -3.11 -22.94
N SER A 118 29.96 -3.88 -22.82
CA SER A 118 29.56 -4.87 -23.83
C SER A 118 29.27 -4.20 -25.18
N LEU A 119 28.55 -3.07 -25.16
CA LEU A 119 28.23 -2.31 -26.36
C LEU A 119 29.49 -1.75 -27.02
N ARG A 120 30.43 -1.22 -26.24
CA ARG A 120 31.73 -0.75 -26.73
C ARG A 120 32.53 -1.88 -27.41
N ILE A 121 32.55 -3.08 -26.82
CA ILE A 121 33.22 -4.25 -27.41
C ILE A 121 32.54 -4.63 -28.72
N ARG A 122 31.20 -4.65 -28.75
CA ARG A 122 30.45 -5.04 -29.95
C ARG A 122 30.61 -4.05 -31.10
N ILE A 123 30.63 -2.74 -30.82
CA ILE A 123 30.96 -1.71 -31.83
C ILE A 123 32.36 -1.97 -32.38
N PHE A 124 33.35 -2.20 -31.49
CA PHE A 124 34.71 -2.48 -31.93
C PHE A 124 34.80 -3.74 -32.81
N GLU A 125 34.09 -4.81 -32.47
CA GLU A 125 34.06 -6.03 -33.29
C GLU A 125 33.40 -5.82 -34.66
N LEU A 126 32.34 -5.02 -34.72
CA LEU A 126 31.69 -4.64 -35.97
C LEU A 126 32.63 -3.84 -36.87
N ASP A 127 33.36 -2.88 -36.31
CA ASP A 127 34.31 -2.04 -37.06
C ASP A 127 35.59 -2.78 -37.45
N LYS A 128 35.98 -3.82 -36.70
CA LYS A 128 37.21 -4.58 -36.92
C LYS A 128 37.28 -5.19 -38.31
N TYR A 129 36.22 -5.86 -38.77
CA TYR A 129 36.24 -6.58 -40.05
C TYR A 129 36.30 -5.66 -41.28
N PRO A 130 35.49 -4.57 -41.38
CA PRO A 130 35.62 -3.60 -42.46
C PRO A 130 37.00 -2.95 -42.51
N ILE A 131 37.57 -2.58 -41.36
CA ILE A 131 38.92 -1.99 -41.28
C ILE A 131 39.97 -3.01 -41.75
N MET A 132 39.91 -4.25 -41.27
CA MET A 132 40.84 -5.30 -41.71
C MET A 132 40.69 -5.62 -43.19
N PHE A 133 39.46 -5.65 -43.71
CA PHE A 133 39.20 -5.86 -45.13
C PHE A 133 39.76 -4.73 -45.99
N SER A 134 39.51 -3.47 -45.61
CA SER A 134 40.06 -2.29 -46.28
C SER A 134 41.59 -2.29 -46.26
N LYS A 135 42.20 -2.65 -45.12
CA LYS A 135 43.65 -2.81 -45.00
C LYS A 135 44.18 -3.89 -45.93
N ASN A 136 43.58 -5.08 -45.92
CA ASN A 136 44.00 -6.19 -46.77
C ASN A 136 43.82 -5.87 -48.27
N ILE A 137 42.73 -5.22 -48.66
CA ILE A 137 42.53 -4.74 -50.04
C ILE A 137 43.58 -3.71 -50.41
N SER A 138 43.84 -2.74 -49.53
CA SER A 138 44.84 -1.71 -49.79
C SER A 138 46.23 -2.31 -49.97
N GLU A 139 46.62 -3.28 -49.13
CA GLU A 139 47.87 -4.03 -49.27
C GLU A 139 47.92 -4.86 -50.57
N LEU A 140 46.84 -5.55 -50.93
CA LEU A 140 46.75 -6.31 -52.18
C LEU A 140 46.82 -5.41 -53.42
N LEU A 141 46.11 -4.28 -53.41
CA LEU A 141 46.14 -3.28 -54.48
C LEU A 141 47.53 -2.66 -54.58
N HIS A 142 48.14 -2.28 -53.46
CA HIS A 142 49.50 -1.76 -53.42
C HIS A 142 50.49 -2.77 -54.00
N ASN A 143 50.40 -4.05 -53.60
CA ASN A 143 51.23 -5.12 -54.14
C ASN A 143 50.99 -5.37 -55.64
N ARG A 144 49.74 -5.29 -56.11
CA ARG A 144 49.40 -5.40 -57.54
C ARG A 144 49.92 -4.21 -58.33
N VAL A 145 49.77 -2.98 -57.84
CA VAL A 145 50.31 -1.78 -58.49
C VAL A 145 51.83 -1.88 -58.56
N LYS A 146 52.51 -2.27 -57.48
CA LYS A 146 53.96 -2.47 -57.45
C LYS A 146 54.42 -3.56 -58.44
N ARG A 147 53.72 -4.70 -58.50
CA ARG A 147 54.02 -5.77 -59.48
C ARG A 147 53.72 -5.33 -60.92
N ASN A 148 52.59 -4.68 -61.16
CA ASN A 148 52.19 -4.22 -62.48
C ASN A 148 53.10 -3.11 -63.01
N ALA A 149 53.56 -2.20 -62.13
CA ALA A 149 54.57 -1.20 -62.45
C ALA A 149 55.92 -1.87 -62.80
N ALA A 150 56.29 -2.95 -62.11
CA ALA A 150 57.47 -3.75 -62.43
C ALA A 150 57.30 -4.61 -63.70
N THR A 151 56.08 -4.88 -64.15
CA THR A 151 55.79 -5.63 -65.38
C THR A 151 55.38 -4.74 -66.55
N VAL A 152 55.57 -3.41 -66.51
CA VAL A 152 55.59 -2.64 -67.77
C VAL A 152 56.86 -3.07 -68.47
N PRO A 153 56.80 -3.98 -69.44
CA PRO A 153 57.99 -4.44 -70.09
C PRO A 153 58.40 -3.29 -71.00
N MET A 154 59.62 -2.79 -70.82
CA MET A 154 60.31 -2.04 -71.88
C MET A 154 60.68 -3.02 -73.00
N ASN A 155 59.70 -3.71 -73.56
CA ASN A 155 59.87 -4.74 -74.57
C ASN A 155 59.03 -4.33 -75.79
N GLN A 156 59.73 -3.73 -76.76
CA GLN A 156 59.53 -3.78 -78.21
C GLN A 156 58.08 -3.86 -78.72
N SER A 157 57.70 -2.90 -79.58
CA SER A 157 56.38 -2.72 -80.20
C SER A 157 55.75 -3.97 -80.81
N GLU A 158 56.53 -4.99 -81.12
CA GLU A 158 56.10 -6.23 -81.76
C GLU A 158 55.32 -7.19 -80.84
N SER A 159 55.57 -7.19 -79.52
CA SER A 159 54.86 -8.05 -78.55
C SER A 159 53.59 -7.44 -77.95
N VAL A 160 53.27 -6.19 -78.30
CA VAL A 160 52.16 -5.43 -77.70
C VAL A 160 50.79 -6.06 -78.02
N SER A 161 50.58 -6.52 -79.25
CA SER A 161 49.31 -7.12 -79.69
C SER A 161 49.00 -8.44 -78.95
N GLY A 162 50.00 -9.32 -78.82
CA GLY A 162 49.87 -10.58 -78.09
C GLY A 162 49.60 -10.36 -76.59
N GLY A 163 50.32 -9.43 -75.97
CA GLY A 163 50.07 -9.03 -74.57
C GLY A 163 48.68 -8.44 -74.35
N GLN A 164 48.22 -7.56 -75.25
CA GLN A 164 46.88 -6.98 -75.21
C GLN A 164 45.78 -8.03 -75.36
N SER A 165 45.96 -9.01 -76.25
CA SER A 165 45.03 -10.13 -76.42
C SER A 165 44.94 -11.04 -75.18
N ILE A 166 46.08 -11.29 -74.51
CA ILE A 166 46.10 -12.06 -73.25
C ILE A 166 45.43 -11.29 -72.12
N VAL A 167 45.67 -9.98 -72.00
CA VAL A 167 45.04 -9.13 -70.99
C VAL A 167 43.53 -9.01 -71.24
N SER A 168 43.09 -8.81 -72.48
CA SER A 168 41.67 -8.76 -72.83
C SER A 168 40.98 -10.11 -72.60
N SER A 169 41.65 -11.22 -72.88
CA SER A 169 41.16 -12.57 -72.59
C SER A 169 41.02 -12.82 -71.09
N LYS A 170 42.01 -12.41 -70.28
CA LYS A 170 41.92 -12.47 -68.81
C LYS A 170 40.80 -11.58 -68.28
N LEU A 171 40.64 -10.38 -68.83
CA LEU A 171 39.57 -9.46 -68.46
C LEU A 171 38.19 -10.06 -68.79
N ARG A 172 38.04 -10.65 -69.98
CA ARG A 172 36.81 -11.34 -70.40
C ARG A 172 36.49 -12.54 -69.51
N ALA A 173 37.49 -13.37 -69.17
CA ALA A 173 37.32 -14.50 -68.27
C ALA A 173 36.92 -14.05 -66.85
N ASN A 174 37.55 -13.00 -66.33
CA ASN A 174 37.23 -12.43 -65.02
C ASN A 174 35.84 -11.79 -65.02
N GLY A 175 35.46 -11.05 -66.07
CA GLY A 175 34.13 -10.47 -66.25
C GLY A 175 33.05 -11.54 -66.29
N HIS A 176 33.28 -12.62 -67.03
CA HIS A 176 32.35 -13.75 -67.08
C HIS A 176 32.17 -14.42 -65.71
N ARG A 177 33.26 -14.62 -64.94
CA ARG A 177 33.18 -15.12 -63.57
C ARG A 177 32.40 -14.19 -62.64
N LEU A 178 32.57 -12.87 -62.77
CA LEU A 178 31.85 -11.89 -61.97
C LEU A 178 30.34 -11.92 -62.26
N ILE A 179 29.95 -11.95 -63.54
CA ILE A 179 28.54 -12.07 -63.95
C ILE A 179 27.91 -13.33 -63.37
N ASN A 180 28.61 -14.47 -63.43
CA ASN A 180 28.11 -15.71 -62.85
C ASN A 180 27.94 -15.62 -61.32
N ARG A 181 28.84 -14.93 -60.61
CA ARG A 181 28.70 -14.69 -59.16
C ARG A 181 27.55 -13.76 -58.81
N ILE A 182 27.31 -12.72 -59.61
CA ILE A 182 26.15 -11.83 -59.43
C ILE A 182 24.86 -12.61 -59.64
N LYS A 183 24.81 -13.47 -60.68
CA LYS A 183 23.66 -14.33 -60.96
C LYS A 183 23.34 -15.25 -59.77
N THR A 184 24.35 -15.90 -59.19
CA THR A 184 24.15 -16.77 -58.01
C THR A 184 23.68 -15.97 -56.80
N PHE A 185 24.28 -14.79 -56.55
CA PHE A 185 23.91 -13.93 -55.42
C PHE A 185 22.44 -13.46 -55.49
N VAL A 186 21.97 -13.04 -56.66
CA VAL A 186 20.56 -12.61 -56.86
C VAL A 186 19.60 -13.78 -56.63
N ALA A 187 19.96 -14.98 -57.09
CA ALA A 187 19.16 -16.19 -56.87
C ALA A 187 19.05 -16.51 -55.37
N ASP A 188 20.17 -16.47 -54.64
CA ASP A 188 20.21 -16.72 -53.20
C ASP A 188 19.41 -15.66 -52.42
N SER A 189 19.58 -14.38 -52.76
CA SER A 189 18.84 -13.28 -52.11
C SER A 189 17.32 -13.45 -52.25
N ASN A 190 16.84 -13.79 -53.45
CA ASN A 190 15.41 -14.03 -53.68
C ASN A 190 14.90 -15.26 -52.90
N LEU A 191 15.70 -16.33 -52.81
CA LEU A 191 15.39 -17.50 -52.01
C LEU A 191 15.26 -17.16 -50.51
N HIS A 192 16.20 -16.36 -49.99
CA HIS A 192 16.18 -15.90 -48.60
C HIS A 192 14.93 -15.06 -48.29
N THR A 193 14.58 -14.12 -49.16
CA THR A 193 13.37 -13.30 -49.02
C THR A 193 12.11 -14.17 -48.98
N LYS A 194 12.00 -15.19 -49.84
CA LYS A 194 10.87 -16.13 -49.85
C LYS A 194 10.79 -16.96 -48.57
N ARG A 195 11.94 -17.44 -48.06
CA ARG A 195 11.99 -18.20 -46.79
C ARG A 195 11.59 -17.34 -45.60
N ILE A 196 12.04 -16.09 -45.54
CA ILE A 196 11.67 -15.14 -44.48
C ILE A 196 10.16 -14.85 -44.51
N LYS A 197 9.60 -14.58 -45.71
CA LYS A 197 8.16 -14.36 -45.87
C LYS A 197 7.33 -15.55 -45.43
N ASN A 198 7.77 -16.77 -45.75
CA ASN A 198 7.09 -17.99 -45.32
C ASN A 198 7.19 -18.22 -43.82
N ALA A 199 8.36 -17.98 -43.20
CA ALA A 199 8.55 -18.13 -41.76
C ALA A 199 7.74 -17.12 -40.93
N LEU A 200 7.56 -15.90 -41.43
CA LEU A 200 6.73 -14.87 -40.79
C LEU A 200 5.23 -15.09 -41.04
N GLY A 201 4.84 -15.64 -42.20
CA GLY A 201 3.44 -15.85 -42.57
C GLY A 201 2.79 -17.11 -41.99
N SER A 202 3.56 -18.12 -41.57
CA SER A 202 3.03 -19.42 -41.14
C SER A 202 2.50 -19.49 -39.70
N TYR A 203 2.54 -18.38 -38.94
CA TYR A 203 1.97 -18.32 -37.58
C TYR A 203 0.50 -17.84 -37.53
N ALA A 204 -0.11 -17.52 -38.67
CA ALA A 204 -1.56 -17.36 -38.74
C ALA A 204 -2.20 -18.76 -38.68
N SER A 205 -2.42 -19.22 -37.44
CA SER A 205 -2.98 -20.52 -37.09
C SER A 205 -4.24 -20.85 -37.90
N ARG A 206 -4.25 -22.07 -38.45
CA ARG A 206 -5.36 -22.69 -39.18
C ARG A 206 -6.52 -23.09 -38.26
N ASN A 207 -6.39 -22.88 -36.95
CA ASN A 207 -7.40 -23.18 -35.95
C ASN A 207 -7.72 -21.89 -35.17
N SER A 208 -8.88 -21.30 -35.41
CA SER A 208 -9.46 -20.29 -34.53
C SER A 208 -9.94 -20.98 -33.25
N SER A 209 -9.03 -21.22 -32.31
CA SER A 209 -9.43 -21.64 -30.97
C SER A 209 -10.03 -20.44 -30.25
N THR A 210 -11.29 -20.53 -29.84
CA THR A 210 -11.91 -19.54 -28.95
C THR A 210 -11.11 -19.47 -27.66
N LEU A 211 -10.47 -18.33 -27.40
CA LEU A 211 -9.74 -18.08 -26.17
C LEU A 211 -10.62 -17.24 -25.24
N TRP A 212 -10.83 -17.74 -24.03
CA TRP A 212 -11.52 -16.99 -22.97
C TRP A 212 -10.49 -16.17 -22.19
N LEU A 213 -10.72 -14.87 -22.07
CA LEU A 213 -9.86 -13.95 -21.35
C LEU A 213 -10.51 -13.57 -20.02
N PRO A 214 -9.86 -13.82 -18.88
CA PRO A 214 -10.38 -13.37 -17.59
C PRO A 214 -10.24 -11.85 -17.50
N PHE A 215 -11.28 -11.19 -17.00
CA PHE A 215 -11.25 -9.79 -16.61
C PHE A 215 -11.80 -9.66 -15.18
N ALA A 216 -11.35 -8.64 -14.46
CA ALA A 216 -11.90 -8.32 -13.14
C ALA A 216 -12.57 -6.94 -13.20
N ALA A 217 -13.76 -6.84 -12.61
CA ALA A 217 -14.49 -5.59 -12.48
C ALA A 217 -14.55 -5.19 -11.00
N SER A 218 -14.18 -3.95 -10.70
CA SER A 218 -14.35 -3.36 -9.37
C SER A 218 -15.39 -2.27 -9.45
N GLU A 219 -16.46 -2.42 -8.68
CA GLU A 219 -17.44 -1.36 -8.46
C GLU A 219 -16.98 -0.50 -7.29
N SER A 220 -17.01 0.82 -7.48
CA SER A 220 -16.77 1.78 -6.42
C SER A 220 -17.84 2.86 -6.47
N VAL A 221 -18.44 3.14 -5.32
CA VAL A 221 -19.41 4.23 -5.20
C VAL A 221 -18.65 5.48 -4.77
N SER A 222 -18.59 6.48 -5.64
CA SER A 222 -17.98 7.77 -5.31
C SER A 222 -18.85 8.50 -4.28
N LEU A 223 -18.24 8.92 -3.17
CA LEU A 223 -18.93 9.62 -2.07
C LEU A 223 -19.60 10.92 -2.52
N ASP A 224 -19.02 11.59 -3.53
CA ASP A 224 -19.46 12.92 -3.99
C ASP A 224 -20.63 12.86 -4.98
N THR A 225 -20.71 11.78 -5.77
CA THR A 225 -21.71 11.67 -6.85
C THR A 225 -22.74 10.59 -6.63
N ASN A 226 -22.54 9.73 -5.62
CA ASN A 226 -23.34 8.54 -5.34
C ASN A 226 -23.61 7.66 -6.58
N LYS A 227 -22.71 7.74 -7.58
CA LYS A 227 -22.76 6.93 -8.80
C LYS A 227 -21.76 5.81 -8.66
N ALA A 228 -22.23 4.60 -8.97
CA ALA A 228 -21.37 3.44 -9.13
C ALA A 228 -20.45 3.67 -10.34
N GLN A 229 -19.14 3.59 -10.11
CA GLN A 229 -18.11 3.59 -11.15
C GLN A 229 -17.48 2.20 -11.20
N PHE A 230 -17.57 1.56 -12.36
CA PHE A 230 -16.89 0.31 -12.63
C PHE A 230 -15.50 0.56 -13.20
N LYS A 231 -14.50 -0.07 -12.61
CA LYS A 231 -13.13 -0.12 -13.13
C LYS A 231 -12.81 -1.55 -13.56
N LEU A 232 -12.49 -1.74 -14.83
CA LEU A 232 -12.13 -3.03 -15.41
C LEU A 232 -10.61 -3.22 -15.42
N PHE A 233 -10.16 -4.43 -15.10
CA PHE A 233 -8.76 -4.84 -15.09
C PHE A 233 -8.55 -6.00 -16.07
N PHE A 234 -7.49 -5.89 -16.87
CA PHE A 234 -7.15 -6.84 -17.93
C PHE A 234 -5.68 -7.27 -17.84
N PRO A 235 -5.34 -8.50 -18.27
CA PRO A 235 -3.96 -8.89 -18.47
C PRO A 235 -3.34 -8.08 -19.61
N GLN A 236 -2.25 -7.37 -19.33
CA GLN A 236 -1.53 -6.56 -20.33
C GLN A 236 -0.64 -7.47 -21.19
N SER A 237 -0.80 -7.38 -22.51
CA SER A 237 0.16 -7.90 -23.46
C SER A 237 1.09 -6.73 -23.80
N ASN A 238 2.41 -6.91 -23.81
CA ASN A 238 3.39 -5.83 -24.07
C ASN A 238 3.28 -5.12 -25.45
N SER A 239 2.16 -5.29 -26.17
CA SER A 239 1.74 -4.59 -27.38
C SER A 239 0.64 -3.55 -27.05
N PRO A 240 0.93 -2.25 -27.16
CA PRO A 240 0.00 -1.18 -26.79
C PRO A 240 -1.24 -1.09 -27.71
N THR A 241 -1.15 -1.56 -28.95
CA THR A 241 -2.27 -1.54 -29.91
C THR A 241 -3.29 -2.63 -29.61
N PHE A 242 -2.83 -3.83 -29.25
CA PHE A 242 -3.70 -4.94 -28.88
C PHE A 242 -4.43 -4.67 -27.56
N ASP A 243 -3.69 -4.15 -26.57
CA ASP A 243 -4.25 -3.80 -25.27
C ASP A 243 -5.32 -2.71 -25.38
N GLY A 244 -5.11 -1.69 -26.23
CA GLY A 244 -6.09 -0.63 -26.44
C GLY A 244 -7.36 -1.06 -27.17
N GLU A 245 -7.28 -2.01 -28.10
CA GLU A 245 -8.47 -2.54 -28.76
C GLU A 245 -9.25 -3.49 -27.84
N LEU A 246 -8.54 -4.28 -27.03
CA LEU A 246 -9.13 -5.21 -26.07
C LEU A 246 -9.88 -4.46 -24.96
N THR A 247 -9.30 -3.39 -24.41
CA THR A 247 -9.97 -2.57 -23.39
C THR A 247 -11.27 -1.97 -23.92
N ASN A 248 -11.27 -1.45 -25.15
CA ASN A 248 -12.45 -0.84 -25.75
C ASN A 248 -13.55 -1.86 -26.03
N ARG A 249 -13.23 -3.01 -26.64
CA ARG A 249 -14.25 -4.04 -26.95
C ARG A 249 -14.88 -4.63 -25.70
N VAL A 250 -14.11 -4.88 -24.65
CA VAL A 250 -14.64 -5.46 -23.41
C VAL A 250 -15.40 -4.43 -22.59
N THR A 251 -14.96 -3.17 -22.55
CA THR A 251 -15.74 -2.10 -21.89
C THR A 251 -17.09 -1.91 -22.55
N GLU A 252 -17.17 -1.87 -23.88
CA GLU A 252 -18.44 -1.81 -24.62
C GLU A 252 -19.33 -3.02 -24.33
N ALA A 253 -18.78 -4.24 -24.37
CA ALA A 253 -19.54 -5.45 -24.06
C ALA A 253 -20.05 -5.46 -22.61
N PHE A 254 -19.21 -5.05 -21.65
CA PHE A 254 -19.56 -5.01 -20.23
C PHE A 254 -20.65 -3.98 -19.94
N HIS A 255 -20.57 -2.78 -20.52
CA HIS A 255 -21.60 -1.74 -20.37
C HIS A 255 -22.95 -2.15 -20.97
N ASN A 256 -22.93 -2.94 -22.06
CA ASN A 256 -24.16 -3.49 -22.62
C ASN A 256 -24.77 -4.61 -21.76
N SER A 257 -23.94 -5.39 -21.05
CA SER A 257 -24.39 -6.49 -20.19
C SER A 257 -24.69 -6.09 -18.74
N THR A 258 -24.30 -4.90 -18.28
CA THR A 258 -24.41 -4.53 -16.84
C THR A 258 -25.84 -4.34 -16.36
N ASN A 259 -26.80 -4.14 -17.27
CA ASN A 259 -28.23 -4.13 -16.93
C ASN A 259 -28.77 -5.51 -16.48
N PHE A 260 -27.97 -6.58 -16.59
CA PHE A 260 -28.37 -7.96 -16.27
C PHE A 260 -27.69 -8.56 -15.03
N LEU A 261 -26.84 -7.79 -14.33
CA LEU A 261 -26.06 -8.32 -13.21
C LEU A 261 -26.67 -7.90 -11.88
N GLU A 262 -27.52 -8.76 -11.33
CA GLU A 262 -28.04 -8.63 -9.96
C GLU A 262 -27.29 -9.59 -9.02
N TRP A 263 -27.05 -9.13 -7.80
CA TRP A 263 -26.50 -9.98 -6.74
C TRP A 263 -27.57 -10.96 -6.27
N VAL A 264 -27.35 -12.24 -6.51
CA VAL A 264 -28.23 -13.33 -6.08
C VAL A 264 -27.55 -14.12 -4.96
N GLU A 265 -28.35 -14.57 -3.98
CA GLU A 265 -27.86 -15.46 -2.92
C GLU A 265 -27.24 -16.73 -3.53
N MET A 266 -26.05 -17.08 -3.05
CA MET A 266 -25.30 -18.23 -3.57
C MET A 266 -26.03 -19.54 -3.29
N ASP A 267 -26.00 -20.45 -4.28
CA ASP A 267 -26.39 -21.85 -4.06
C ASP A 267 -25.52 -22.49 -2.96
N GLU A 268 -26.13 -23.32 -2.10
CA GLU A 268 -25.47 -23.90 -0.93
C GLU A 268 -24.25 -24.75 -1.30
N LYS A 269 -24.28 -25.40 -2.47
CA LYS A 269 -23.15 -26.19 -2.99
C LYS A 269 -21.96 -25.31 -3.33
N GLN A 270 -22.18 -24.22 -4.07
CA GLN A 270 -21.14 -23.26 -4.45
C GLN A 270 -20.54 -22.58 -3.22
N LYS A 271 -21.38 -22.24 -2.24
CA LYS A 271 -20.94 -21.68 -0.96
C LYS A 271 -20.00 -22.65 -0.23
N SER A 272 -20.32 -23.95 -0.22
CA SER A 272 -19.46 -24.96 0.41
C SER A 272 -18.11 -25.12 -0.29
N GLU A 273 -18.06 -25.02 -1.62
CA GLU A 273 -16.84 -25.17 -2.41
C GLU A 273 -15.91 -23.95 -2.25
N VAL A 274 -16.48 -22.75 -2.24
CA VAL A 274 -15.73 -21.50 -1.97
C VAL A 274 -15.17 -21.52 -0.54
N MET A 275 -15.96 -21.98 0.45
CA MET A 275 -15.47 -22.15 1.82
C MET A 275 -14.31 -23.16 1.89
N ALA A 276 -14.44 -24.32 1.24
CA ALA A 276 -13.41 -25.36 1.24
C ALA A 276 -12.10 -24.88 0.57
N THR A 277 -12.19 -24.17 -0.55
CA THR A 277 -11.02 -23.61 -1.26
C THR A 277 -10.36 -22.48 -0.47
N PHE A 278 -11.14 -21.63 0.20
CA PHE A 278 -10.62 -20.61 1.09
C PHE A 278 -9.90 -21.23 2.30
N GLU A 279 -10.49 -22.25 2.93
CA GLU A 279 -9.85 -22.93 4.05
C GLU A 279 -8.55 -23.64 3.63
N ALA A 280 -8.51 -24.26 2.45
CA ALA A 280 -7.31 -24.87 1.90
C ALA A 280 -6.20 -23.82 1.65
N THR A 281 -6.54 -22.68 1.06
CA THR A 281 -5.58 -21.59 0.76
C THR A 281 -5.06 -20.93 2.03
N VAL A 282 -5.92 -20.60 3.00
CA VAL A 282 -5.50 -20.03 4.30
C VAL A 282 -4.65 -21.02 5.11
N SER A 283 -4.92 -22.31 5.02
CA SER A 283 -4.12 -23.33 5.69
C SER A 283 -2.73 -23.44 5.06
N SER A 284 -2.64 -23.38 3.73
CA SER A 284 -1.38 -23.44 2.97
C SER A 284 -0.50 -22.19 3.07
N ALA A 285 -1.07 -21.03 3.43
CA ALA A 285 -0.34 -19.77 3.50
C ALA A 285 0.56 -19.66 4.74
N ASP A 286 1.79 -19.16 4.57
CA ASP A 286 2.77 -18.94 5.64
C ASP A 286 2.49 -17.62 6.38
N ILE A 287 1.40 -17.60 7.16
CA ILE A 287 0.87 -16.42 7.86
C ILE A 287 0.71 -16.74 9.35
N PRO A 288 0.94 -15.80 10.28
CA PRO A 288 0.72 -16.01 11.71
C PRO A 288 -0.67 -16.56 12.06
N GLU A 289 -0.72 -17.52 12.97
CA GLU A 289 -1.94 -18.28 13.33
C GLU A 289 -3.10 -17.38 13.81
N LYS A 290 -2.79 -16.29 14.51
CA LYS A 290 -3.77 -15.27 14.93
C LYS A 290 -4.46 -14.59 13.75
N VAL A 291 -3.75 -14.35 12.66
CA VAL A 291 -4.29 -13.74 11.44
C VAL A 291 -5.14 -14.76 10.68
N LYS A 292 -4.74 -16.03 10.65
CA LYS A 292 -5.56 -17.13 10.08
C LYS A 292 -6.91 -17.26 10.79
N LEU A 293 -6.94 -17.19 12.13
CA LEU A 293 -8.17 -17.21 12.91
C LEU A 293 -9.07 -16.00 12.63
N LEU A 294 -8.48 -14.82 12.49
CA LEU A 294 -9.21 -13.59 12.17
C LEU A 294 -9.81 -13.65 10.75
N MET A 295 -9.06 -14.17 9.77
CA MET A 295 -9.55 -14.39 8.40
C MET A 295 -10.75 -15.35 8.35
N LYS A 296 -10.70 -16.45 9.11
CA LYS A 296 -11.84 -17.39 9.22
C LYS A 296 -13.05 -16.73 9.86
N LYS A 297 -12.85 -15.90 10.89
CA LYS A 297 -13.95 -15.18 11.55
C LYS A 297 -14.63 -14.18 10.60
N LEU A 298 -13.85 -13.40 9.87
CA LEU A 298 -14.38 -12.40 8.92
C LEU A 298 -15.19 -13.04 7.78
N LEU A 299 -14.79 -14.21 7.31
CA LEU A 299 -15.53 -14.91 6.24
C LEU A 299 -16.89 -15.42 6.75
N ASN A 300 -16.95 -15.94 7.98
CA ASN A 300 -18.20 -16.38 8.59
C ASN A 300 -19.19 -15.23 8.83
N ASP A 301 -18.68 -14.04 9.12
CA ASP A 301 -19.49 -12.84 9.32
C ASP A 301 -19.95 -12.19 7.99
N SER A 302 -19.47 -12.67 6.84
CA SER A 302 -19.77 -12.10 5.52
C SER A 302 -20.93 -12.80 4.79
N ASN A 303 -21.84 -12.01 4.22
CA ASN A 303 -22.88 -12.52 3.32
C ASN A 303 -22.29 -12.76 1.93
N LEU A 304 -22.00 -14.03 1.63
CA LEU A 304 -21.53 -14.45 0.31
C LEU A 304 -22.69 -14.42 -0.69
N ALA A 305 -22.55 -13.59 -1.72
CA ALA A 305 -23.48 -13.48 -2.84
C ALA A 305 -22.73 -13.76 -4.15
N THR A 306 -23.46 -14.25 -5.14
CA THR A 306 -22.98 -14.50 -6.50
C THR A 306 -23.65 -13.55 -7.47
N LEU A 307 -22.90 -13.08 -8.46
CA LEU A 307 -23.46 -12.38 -9.61
C LEU A 307 -24.05 -13.41 -10.57
N ALA A 308 -25.38 -13.46 -10.66
CA ALA A 308 -26.08 -14.25 -11.67
C ALA A 308 -26.49 -13.32 -12.82
N GLY A 309 -26.09 -13.67 -14.04
CA GLY A 309 -26.66 -13.09 -15.25
C GLY A 309 -27.96 -13.83 -15.57
N GLY A 310 -29.04 -13.08 -15.82
CA GLY A 310 -30.30 -13.63 -16.33
C GLY A 310 -30.19 -14.25 -17.72
#